data_AF-B1FPW1-F1
#
_entry.id   AF-B1FPW1-F1
#
_cell.length_a   1.000
_cell.length_b   1.000
_cell.length_c   1.000
_cell.angle_alpha   90.00
_cell.angle_beta   90.00
_cell.angle_gamma   90.00
#
_symmetry.space_group_name_H-M   'P 1'
#
loop_
_entity.id
_entity.type
_entity.pdbx_description
1 polymer ?
#
loop_
_entity_poly.entity_id
_entity_poly.type
_entity_poly.pdbx_seq_one_letter_code
_entity_poly.pdbx_strand_id
1 'polypeptide(L)'
;MTGYYEPLLHGSRVRRGPYQYALYRWPAGYRAGAALPARAQLERAGILNGNELVWVDDPIEAFFLQVQGSGRVLLDDGSVMRVGFGGTNNQPYRSIGKWLLDRGELTPAQATMQGIKAWAKANPTRVDALLDTNPRFVFFRDMPTKEDAPHGGADGPIGALGVPLTPERSIAVDPSSIPLGTPVFLQTTRPLTNTPMNRLVFAQDTGSAIRGGVRADYFWGLGDDAGDQAGRMKQTGRMWLLFPNS
;
A
#
# COMPACT_ATOMS: atom_id res chain seq x y z
N MET A 1 -12.19 -9.99 6.33
CA MET A 1 -10.84 -10.19 5.78
C MET A 1 -10.69 -9.30 4.59
N THR A 2 -9.68 -8.45 4.61
CA THR A 2 -9.27 -7.64 3.46
C THR A 2 -7.98 -8.21 2.88
N GLY A 3 -7.49 -7.64 1.79
CA GLY A 3 -6.19 -7.99 1.24
C GLY A 3 -5.35 -6.75 0.95
N TYR A 4 -4.04 -6.95 0.97
CA TYR A 4 -3.03 -5.95 0.61
C TYR A 4 -1.91 -6.62 -0.20
N TYR A 5 -1.07 -5.80 -0.84
CA TYR A 5 0.00 -6.26 -1.73
C TYR A 5 1.17 -5.27 -1.71
N GLU A 6 2.31 -5.66 -2.30
CA GLU A 6 3.46 -4.79 -2.49
C GLU A 6 3.47 -4.28 -3.95
N PRO A 7 3.22 -2.98 -4.19
CA PRO A 7 3.27 -2.38 -5.53
C PRO A 7 4.69 -2.33 -6.09
N LEU A 8 4.81 -2.42 -7.41
CA LEU A 8 6.03 -2.17 -8.16
C LEU A 8 5.81 -0.97 -9.08
N LEU A 9 6.55 0.10 -8.84
CA LEU A 9 6.51 1.35 -9.63
C LEU A 9 7.80 1.49 -10.45
N HIS A 10 7.79 2.39 -11.42
CA HIS A 10 8.99 2.78 -12.16
C HIS A 10 9.40 4.21 -11.80
N GLY A 11 10.69 4.46 -11.63
CA GLY A 11 11.14 5.76 -11.12
C GLY A 11 12.59 6.14 -11.42
N SER A 12 12.95 7.31 -10.92
CA SER A 12 14.30 7.86 -10.96
C SER A 12 14.61 8.66 -9.71
N ARG A 13 15.87 8.66 -9.29
CA ARG A 13 16.32 9.50 -8.16
C ARG A 13 16.28 11.00 -8.48
N VAL A 14 16.27 11.35 -9.76
CA VAL A 14 16.24 12.73 -10.24
C VAL A 14 14.98 12.94 -11.08
N ARG A 15 14.33 14.09 -10.93
CA ARG A 15 13.19 14.47 -11.76
C ARG A 15 13.63 14.60 -13.23
N ARG A 16 13.13 13.73 -14.11
CA ARG A 16 13.45 13.75 -15.55
C ARG A 16 12.45 12.95 -16.37
N GLY A 17 12.30 13.30 -17.65
CA GLY A 17 11.49 12.51 -18.59
C GLY A 17 10.08 12.20 -18.05
N PRO A 18 9.65 10.92 -17.98
CA PRO A 18 8.35 10.55 -17.42
C PRO A 18 8.29 10.65 -15.88
N TYR A 19 9.43 10.67 -15.18
CA TYR A 19 9.51 10.67 -13.72
C TYR A 19 9.26 12.07 -13.15
N GLN A 20 7.98 12.39 -12.97
CA GLN A 20 7.49 13.73 -12.60
C GLN A 20 6.82 13.79 -11.23
N TYR A 21 6.52 12.65 -10.61
CA TYR A 21 5.73 12.59 -9.37
C TYR A 21 6.58 12.11 -8.20
N ALA A 22 6.82 12.94 -7.20
CA ALA A 22 7.68 12.58 -6.09
C ALA A 22 6.97 11.73 -5.03
N LEU A 23 7.68 10.71 -4.52
CA LEU A 23 7.45 10.15 -3.20
C LEU A 23 8.27 10.95 -2.20
N TYR A 24 7.74 11.20 -1.00
CA TYR A 24 8.37 12.12 -0.05
C TYR A 24 8.80 11.42 1.24
N ARG A 25 9.94 11.85 1.77
CA ARG A 25 10.34 11.59 3.16
C ARG A 25 9.50 12.42 4.12
N TRP A 26 9.50 12.03 5.40
CA TRP A 26 8.95 12.88 6.44
C TRP A 26 9.65 14.26 6.41
N PRO A 27 8.92 15.39 6.40
CA PRO A 27 9.52 16.72 6.28
C PRO A 27 10.50 17.02 7.42
N ALA A 28 11.76 17.35 7.09
CA ALA A 28 12.82 17.52 8.07
C ALA A 28 12.54 18.63 9.12
N GLY A 29 11.77 19.64 8.74
CA GLY A 29 11.37 20.75 9.63
C GLY A 29 10.27 20.40 10.65
N TYR A 30 9.77 19.16 10.67
CA TYR A 30 8.64 18.76 11.50
C TYR A 30 9.00 17.60 12.42
N ARG A 31 8.55 17.67 13.68
CA ARG A 31 8.69 16.56 14.64
C ARG A 31 7.95 15.32 14.12
N ALA A 32 8.59 14.15 14.22
CA ALA A 32 7.97 12.88 13.87
C ALA A 32 6.61 12.69 14.58
N GLY A 33 5.59 12.35 13.78
CA GLY A 33 4.23 12.12 14.27
C GLY A 33 3.39 13.37 14.52
N ALA A 34 3.91 14.57 14.24
CA ALA A 34 3.12 15.79 14.28
C ALA A 34 1.92 15.72 13.33
N ALA A 35 0.79 16.29 13.73
CA ALA A 35 -0.34 16.47 12.81
C ALA A 35 0.06 17.45 11.70
N LEU A 36 -0.20 17.07 10.45
CA LEU A 36 0.12 17.89 9.27
C LEU A 36 -1.17 18.24 8.51
N PRO A 37 -1.14 19.30 7.67
CA PRO A 37 -2.27 19.68 6.82
C PRO A 37 -2.74 18.56 5.89
N ALA A 38 -3.91 18.76 5.28
CA ALA A 38 -4.42 17.85 4.25
C ALA A 38 -3.49 17.82 3.01
N ARG A 39 -3.51 16.72 2.25
CA ARG A 39 -2.77 16.52 0.98
C ARG A 39 -2.68 17.79 0.13
N ALA A 40 -3.84 18.34 -0.24
CA ALA A 40 -3.94 19.50 -1.11
C ALA A 40 -3.19 20.73 -0.57
N GLN A 41 -3.14 20.89 0.75
CA GLN A 41 -2.40 21.97 1.40
C GLN A 41 -0.91 21.64 1.51
N LEU A 42 -0.55 20.39 1.82
CA LEU A 42 0.85 19.94 1.86
C LEU A 42 1.55 20.13 0.52
N GLU A 43 0.91 19.72 -0.57
CA GLU A 43 1.44 19.81 -1.94
C GLU A 43 1.57 21.26 -2.41
N ARG A 44 0.73 22.18 -1.91
CA ARG A 44 0.74 23.62 -2.29
C ARG A 44 1.57 24.52 -1.37
N ALA A 45 1.75 24.15 -0.11
CA ALA A 45 2.39 24.99 0.90
C ALA A 45 3.93 24.94 0.87
N GLY A 46 4.53 24.17 -0.05
CA GLY A 46 5.98 24.01 -0.17
C GLY A 46 6.65 23.24 0.98
N ILE A 47 5.87 22.71 1.93
CA ILE A 47 6.35 21.90 3.07
C ILE A 47 7.13 20.66 2.59
N LEU A 48 6.77 20.14 1.44
CA LEU A 48 7.35 18.94 0.86
C LEU A 48 8.66 19.20 0.10
N ASN A 49 8.93 20.45 -0.29
CA ASN A 49 10.05 20.80 -1.15
C ASN A 49 11.39 20.43 -0.49
N GLY A 50 12.27 19.75 -1.24
CA GLY A 50 13.57 19.29 -0.75
C GLY A 50 13.49 18.00 0.09
N ASN A 51 12.31 17.41 0.27
CA ASN A 51 12.11 16.14 0.96
C ASN A 51 11.75 15.00 -0.02
N GLU A 52 12.00 15.18 -1.31
CA GLU A 52 11.77 14.16 -2.33
C GLU A 52 12.68 12.96 -2.11
N LEU A 53 12.09 11.76 -2.13
CA LEU A 53 12.79 10.48 -1.98
C LEU A 53 13.20 9.91 -3.33
N VAL A 54 12.23 9.88 -4.26
CA VAL A 54 12.34 9.32 -5.62
C VAL A 54 11.17 9.87 -6.44
N TRP A 55 11.35 9.97 -7.75
CA TRP A 55 10.34 10.42 -8.71
C TRP A 55 9.81 9.23 -9.49
N VAL A 56 8.50 9.07 -9.57
CA VAL A 56 7.82 7.99 -10.32
C VAL A 56 7.06 8.54 -11.52
N ASP A 57 6.65 7.65 -12.41
CA ASP A 57 6.06 7.96 -13.71
C ASP A 57 4.53 8.08 -13.70
N ASP A 58 3.85 7.58 -12.67
CA ASP A 58 2.39 7.59 -12.57
C ASP A 58 1.89 8.10 -11.20
N PRO A 59 1.04 9.14 -11.15
CA PRO A 59 0.55 9.73 -9.90
C PRO A 59 -0.52 8.85 -9.22
N ILE A 60 -1.24 8.03 -9.98
CA ILE A 60 -2.21 7.08 -9.46
C ILE A 60 -1.47 5.92 -8.79
N GLU A 61 -0.40 5.41 -9.39
CA GLU A 61 0.46 4.41 -8.74
C GLU A 61 1.12 4.97 -7.47
N ALA A 62 1.64 6.19 -7.52
CA ALA A 62 2.18 6.88 -6.33
C ALA A 62 1.12 6.96 -5.20
N PHE A 63 -0.13 7.26 -5.56
CA PHE A 63 -1.23 7.29 -4.62
C PHE A 63 -1.55 5.90 -4.03
N PHE A 64 -1.63 4.86 -4.86
CA PHE A 64 -1.89 3.50 -4.38
C PHE A 64 -0.74 2.97 -3.53
N LEU A 65 0.50 3.33 -3.83
CA LEU A 65 1.64 3.07 -2.98
C LEU A 65 1.50 3.72 -1.59
N GLN A 66 0.96 4.93 -1.51
CA GLN A 66 0.62 5.56 -0.23
C GLN A 66 -0.50 4.84 0.52
N VAL A 67 -1.46 4.24 -0.21
CA VAL A 67 -2.51 3.42 0.40
C VAL A 67 -1.94 2.11 0.98
N GLN A 68 -1.01 1.45 0.27
CA GLN A 68 -0.35 0.23 0.76
C GLN A 68 0.67 0.52 1.87
N GLY A 69 1.38 1.64 1.78
CA GLY A 69 2.37 2.10 2.78
C GLY A 69 3.80 1.60 2.54
N SER A 70 4.00 0.60 1.68
CA SER A 70 5.31 0.11 1.24
C SER A 70 5.24 -0.40 -0.20
N GLY A 71 6.40 -0.47 -0.86
CA GLY A 71 6.51 -0.94 -2.25
C GLY A 71 7.94 -0.91 -2.77
N ARG A 72 8.08 -1.24 -4.05
CA ARG A 72 9.34 -1.22 -4.79
C ARG A 72 9.27 -0.19 -5.90
N VAL A 73 10.39 0.48 -6.16
CA VAL A 73 10.57 1.34 -7.31
C VAL A 73 11.73 0.78 -8.13
N LEU A 74 11.42 0.28 -9.32
CA LEU A 74 12.42 -0.07 -10.32
C LEU A 74 12.98 1.23 -10.91
N LEU A 75 14.23 1.51 -10.60
CA LEU A 75 14.90 2.73 -11.04
C LEU A 75 15.33 2.59 -12.51
N ASP A 76 15.46 3.74 -13.17
CA ASP A 76 15.87 3.84 -14.57
C ASP A 76 17.33 3.42 -14.84
N ASP A 77 18.12 3.18 -13.80
CA ASP A 77 19.44 2.53 -13.86
C ASP A 77 19.38 1.00 -13.70
N GLY A 78 18.18 0.43 -13.56
CA GLY A 78 17.93 -1.00 -13.38
C GLY A 78 18.00 -1.49 -11.92
N SER A 79 18.41 -0.63 -10.98
CA SER A 79 18.42 -0.97 -9.55
C SER A 79 17.01 -0.90 -8.92
N VAL A 80 16.84 -1.55 -7.77
CA VAL A 80 15.56 -1.53 -7.04
C VAL A 80 15.70 -0.75 -5.75
N MET A 81 14.83 0.24 -5.59
CA MET A 81 14.66 0.95 -4.33
C MET A 81 13.43 0.39 -3.60
N ARG A 82 13.62 -0.16 -2.39
CA ARG A 82 12.50 -0.51 -1.51
C ARG A 82 12.11 0.73 -0.70
N VAL A 83 10.83 1.05 -0.70
CA VAL A 83 10.27 2.13 0.12
C VAL A 83 9.34 1.55 1.18
N GLY A 84 9.54 1.99 2.42
CA GLY A 84 8.73 1.59 3.56
C GLY A 84 8.01 2.79 4.17
N PHE A 85 7.01 2.51 5.02
CA PHE A 85 6.26 3.53 5.72
C PHE A 85 7.19 4.44 6.54
N GLY A 86 7.10 5.75 6.31
CA GLY A 86 7.89 6.80 6.95
C GLY A 86 7.06 7.79 7.77
N GLY A 87 5.74 7.58 7.86
CA GLY A 87 4.82 8.42 8.63
C GLY A 87 3.57 8.81 7.86
N THR A 88 2.64 9.49 8.52
CA THR A 88 1.40 9.99 7.94
C THR A 88 1.06 11.36 8.49
N ASN A 89 0.34 12.18 7.73
CA ASN A 89 -0.20 13.46 8.21
C ASN A 89 -1.35 13.32 9.23
N ASN A 90 -1.74 12.08 9.58
CA ASN A 90 -2.82 11.75 10.52
C ASN A 90 -4.21 12.25 10.08
N GLN A 91 -4.39 12.56 8.80
CA GLN A 91 -5.70 12.90 8.23
C GLN A 91 -6.50 11.63 7.87
N PRO A 92 -7.85 11.72 7.85
CA PRO A 92 -8.69 10.58 7.52
C PRO A 92 -8.52 10.16 6.06
N TYR A 93 -8.52 8.85 5.81
CA TYR A 93 -8.54 8.33 4.44
C TYR A 93 -9.91 8.56 3.79
N ARG A 94 -9.92 8.98 2.52
CA ARG A 94 -11.10 8.97 1.66
C ARG A 94 -10.79 8.25 0.36
N SER A 95 -11.70 7.40 -0.09
CA SER A 95 -11.52 6.59 -1.30
C SER A 95 -11.79 7.41 -2.57
N ILE A 96 -10.77 7.53 -3.42
CA ILE A 96 -10.90 8.13 -4.76
C ILE A 96 -11.79 7.28 -5.69
N GLY A 97 -11.76 5.95 -5.53
CA GLY A 97 -12.64 5.04 -6.27
C GLY A 97 -14.11 5.27 -5.92
N LYS A 98 -14.43 5.43 -4.63
CA LYS A 98 -15.79 5.80 -4.20
C LYS A 98 -16.21 7.16 -4.76
N TRP A 99 -15.31 8.14 -4.76
CA TRP A 99 -15.59 9.47 -5.31
C TRP A 99 -15.98 9.43 -6.80
N LEU A 100 -15.32 8.57 -7.58
CA LEU A 100 -15.62 8.33 -9.00
C LEU A 100 -16.95 7.61 -9.19
N LEU A 101 -17.22 6.57 -8.38
CA LEU A 101 -18.49 5.85 -8.39
C LEU A 101 -19.68 6.76 -8.06
N ASP A 102 -19.56 7.56 -7.00
CA ASP A 102 -20.62 8.46 -6.54
C ASP A 102 -20.96 9.55 -7.59
N ARG A 103 -20.06 9.79 -8.57
CA ARG A 103 -20.23 10.73 -9.68
C ARG A 103 -20.59 10.06 -11.00
N GLY A 104 -20.72 8.74 -11.03
CA GLY A 104 -21.00 7.98 -12.25
C GLY A 104 -19.84 7.99 -13.26
N GLU A 105 -18.63 8.34 -12.83
CA GLU A 105 -17.42 8.39 -13.67
C GLU A 105 -16.86 7.00 -13.96
N LEU A 106 -17.13 6.06 -13.05
CA LEU A 106 -16.79 4.64 -13.18
C LEU A 106 -17.98 3.79 -12.74
N THR A 107 -18.08 2.59 -13.31
CA THR A 107 -18.96 1.53 -12.78
C THR A 107 -18.26 0.76 -11.65
N PRO A 108 -19.00 0.02 -10.79
CA PRO A 108 -18.40 -0.83 -9.76
C PRO A 108 -17.36 -1.83 -10.29
N ALA A 109 -17.56 -2.34 -11.51
CA ALA A 109 -16.63 -3.25 -12.16
C ALA A 109 -15.32 -2.57 -12.61
N GLN A 110 -15.37 -1.25 -12.88
CA GLN A 110 -14.23 -0.45 -13.31
C GLN A 110 -13.53 0.27 -12.15
N ALA A 111 -14.07 0.25 -10.93
CA ALA A 111 -13.45 0.87 -9.75
C ALA A 111 -12.25 0.07 -9.21
N THR A 112 -11.37 -0.37 -10.11
CA THR A 112 -10.08 -1.01 -9.84
C THR A 112 -8.94 0.00 -10.05
N MET A 113 -7.71 -0.37 -9.67
CA MET A 113 -6.55 0.47 -9.94
C MET A 113 -6.41 0.78 -11.44
N GLN A 114 -6.52 -0.23 -12.30
CA GLN A 114 -6.39 -0.10 -13.75
C GLN A 114 -7.51 0.76 -14.34
N GLY A 115 -8.74 0.62 -13.85
CA GLY A 115 -9.84 1.47 -14.31
C GLY A 115 -9.67 2.92 -13.87
N ILE A 116 -9.14 3.18 -12.68
CA ILE A 116 -8.81 4.53 -12.20
C ILE A 116 -7.65 5.12 -13.00
N LYS A 117 -6.60 4.34 -13.32
CA LYS A 117 -5.52 4.76 -14.21
C LYS A 117 -6.03 5.10 -15.61
N ALA A 118 -6.91 4.28 -16.17
CA ALA A 118 -7.53 4.54 -17.47
C ALA A 118 -8.36 5.83 -17.45
N TRP A 119 -9.14 6.05 -16.38
CA TRP A 119 -9.88 7.28 -16.18
C TRP A 119 -8.95 8.50 -16.06
N ALA A 120 -7.87 8.40 -15.29
CA ALA A 120 -6.89 9.48 -15.11
C ALA A 120 -6.21 9.85 -16.44
N LYS A 121 -5.86 8.86 -17.26
CA LYS A 121 -5.30 9.06 -18.61
C LYS A 121 -6.29 9.77 -19.54
N ALA A 122 -7.58 9.49 -19.41
CA ALA A 122 -8.64 10.15 -20.17
C ALA A 122 -8.99 11.56 -19.63
N ASN A 123 -8.65 11.85 -18.37
CA ASN A 123 -9.03 13.09 -17.67
C ASN A 123 -7.81 13.77 -16.99
N PRO A 124 -6.72 14.08 -17.71
CA PRO A 124 -5.47 14.53 -17.10
C PRO A 124 -5.61 15.81 -16.27
N THR A 125 -6.50 16.74 -16.68
CA THR A 125 -6.75 18.00 -15.97
C THR A 125 -7.54 17.83 -14.66
N ARG A 126 -8.08 16.64 -14.40
CA ARG A 126 -8.90 16.34 -13.21
C ARG A 126 -8.20 15.44 -12.20
N VAL A 127 -6.99 14.98 -12.51
CA VAL A 127 -6.23 14.05 -11.66
C VAL A 127 -5.91 14.68 -10.31
N ASP A 128 -5.37 15.90 -10.29
CA ASP A 128 -5.04 16.59 -9.03
C ASP A 128 -6.28 16.77 -8.15
N ALA A 129 -7.39 17.21 -8.75
CA ALA A 129 -8.66 17.37 -8.06
C ALA A 129 -9.22 16.05 -7.52
N LEU A 130 -8.98 14.92 -8.20
CA LEU A 130 -9.34 13.58 -7.72
C LEU A 130 -8.48 13.18 -6.51
N LEU A 131 -7.16 13.32 -6.61
CA LEU A 131 -6.22 12.92 -5.56
C LEU A 131 -6.44 13.73 -4.28
N ASP A 132 -6.70 15.04 -4.42
CA ASP A 132 -7.00 15.96 -3.33
C ASP A 132 -8.24 15.60 -2.51
N THR A 133 -9.13 14.76 -3.04
CA THR A 133 -10.31 14.28 -2.31
C THR A 133 -9.92 13.42 -1.10
N ASN A 134 -8.74 12.81 -1.14
CA ASN A 134 -8.15 12.08 -0.03
C ASN A 134 -7.18 12.97 0.76
N PRO A 135 -7.58 13.50 1.93
CA PRO A 135 -6.73 14.41 2.69
C PRO A 135 -5.54 13.66 3.34
N ARG A 136 -5.60 12.33 3.44
CA ARG A 136 -4.50 11.51 3.97
C ARG A 136 -3.29 11.51 3.03
N PHE A 137 -2.12 11.76 3.59
CA PHE A 137 -0.83 11.71 2.92
C PHE A 137 0.12 10.81 3.70
N VAL A 138 0.82 9.93 2.98
CA VAL A 138 1.79 8.98 3.55
C VAL A 138 3.18 9.34 3.06
N PHE A 139 4.12 9.37 4.00
CA PHE A 139 5.54 9.59 3.77
C PHE A 139 6.26 8.25 3.78
N PHE A 140 7.44 8.23 3.16
CA PHE A 140 8.24 7.04 2.99
C PHE A 140 9.65 7.20 3.55
N ARG A 141 10.30 6.07 3.76
CA ARG A 141 11.72 5.97 4.02
C ARG A 141 12.33 4.95 3.07
N ASP A 142 13.58 5.22 2.69
CA ASP A 142 14.42 4.24 2.03
C ASP A 142 14.62 3.05 2.96
N MET A 143 14.44 1.84 2.43
CA MET A 143 14.67 0.60 3.15
C MET A 143 15.95 -0.02 2.59
N PRO A 144 17.04 -0.10 3.38
CA PRO A 144 18.29 -0.64 2.89
C PRO A 144 18.10 -2.06 2.35
N THR A 145 18.37 -2.26 1.06
CA THR A 145 18.41 -3.59 0.43
C THR A 145 19.84 -4.13 0.41
N LYS A 146 19.98 -5.43 0.67
CA LYS A 146 21.19 -6.23 0.35
C LYS A 146 21.04 -6.97 -0.99
N GLU A 147 20.05 -6.62 -1.82
CA GLU A 147 19.68 -7.35 -3.04
C GLU A 147 19.80 -6.46 -4.28
N ASP A 148 20.45 -7.01 -5.31
CA ASP A 148 20.80 -6.32 -6.56
C ASP A 148 19.78 -6.56 -7.71
N ALA A 149 18.62 -7.18 -7.47
CA ALA A 149 17.78 -7.70 -8.55
C ALA A 149 16.30 -7.19 -8.56
N PRO A 150 15.81 -6.69 -9.73
CA PRO A 150 14.41 -6.30 -10.01
C PRO A 150 13.36 -7.34 -9.63
N HIS A 151 13.73 -8.60 -9.81
CA HIS A 151 12.86 -9.78 -9.63
C HIS A 151 13.44 -10.77 -8.62
N GLY A 152 14.55 -10.40 -7.95
CA GLY A 152 15.44 -11.34 -7.27
C GLY A 152 15.69 -10.97 -5.83
N GLY A 153 14.62 -11.09 -5.06
CA GLY A 153 14.64 -11.49 -3.66
C GLY A 153 13.36 -12.27 -3.46
N ALA A 154 13.44 -13.55 -3.07
CA ALA A 154 12.26 -14.39 -2.78
C ALA A 154 11.39 -13.83 -1.64
N ASP A 155 11.85 -12.73 -1.04
CA ASP A 155 11.39 -12.12 0.18
C ASP A 155 10.53 -10.89 -0.16
N GLY A 156 9.26 -10.90 0.29
CA GLY A 156 8.34 -9.75 0.21
C GLY A 156 8.81 -8.57 1.09
N PRO A 157 7.97 -7.54 1.31
CA PRO A 157 8.36 -6.40 2.14
C PRO A 157 8.62 -6.86 3.58
N ILE A 158 9.46 -6.13 4.32
CA ILE A 158 9.67 -6.40 5.75
C ILE A 158 8.42 -5.96 6.52
N GLY A 159 7.72 -6.91 7.14
CA GLY A 159 6.55 -6.63 7.97
C GLY A 159 6.90 -6.11 9.36
N ALA A 160 5.88 -5.78 10.15
CA ALA A 160 6.04 -5.32 11.53
C ALA A 160 6.80 -6.30 12.45
N LEU A 161 6.82 -7.60 12.15
CA LEU A 161 7.64 -8.59 12.87
C LEU A 161 9.15 -8.46 12.57
N GLY A 162 9.55 -7.66 11.59
CA GLY A 162 10.96 -7.48 11.21
C GLY A 162 11.49 -8.54 10.25
N VAL A 163 10.62 -9.38 9.68
CA VAL A 163 10.96 -10.40 8.69
C VAL A 163 10.23 -10.15 7.37
N PRO A 164 10.75 -10.65 6.23
CA PRO A 164 10.05 -10.58 4.96
C PRO A 164 8.69 -11.27 5.00
N LEU A 165 7.70 -10.64 4.37
CA LEU A 165 6.38 -11.23 4.17
C LEU A 165 6.40 -12.23 3.02
N THR A 166 5.69 -13.33 3.20
CA THR A 166 5.55 -14.40 2.22
C THR A 166 4.18 -14.29 1.55
N PRO A 167 4.12 -14.15 0.20
CA PRO A 167 2.86 -14.12 -0.53
C PRO A 167 1.92 -15.27 -0.17
N GLU A 168 0.64 -14.97 0.02
CA GLU A 168 -0.41 -15.92 0.43
C GLU A 168 -0.18 -16.64 1.78
N ARG A 169 0.84 -16.26 2.56
CA ARG A 169 1.23 -16.88 3.83
C ARG A 169 1.41 -15.90 5.00
N SER A 170 1.43 -14.60 4.72
CA SER A 170 1.46 -13.57 5.76
C SER A 170 0.12 -12.85 5.88
N ILE A 171 -0.22 -12.47 7.11
CA ILE A 171 -1.34 -11.58 7.40
C ILE A 171 -0.90 -10.42 8.30
N ALA A 172 -1.51 -9.26 8.07
CA ALA A 172 -1.50 -8.16 9.02
C ALA A 172 -2.66 -8.33 10.01
N VAL A 173 -2.39 -8.14 11.30
CA VAL A 173 -3.36 -8.32 12.40
C VAL A 173 -3.34 -7.13 13.37
N ASP A 174 -4.31 -7.10 14.29
CA ASP A 174 -4.22 -6.27 15.49
C ASP A 174 -3.36 -7.00 16.54
N PRO A 175 -2.14 -6.51 16.86
CA PRO A 175 -1.23 -7.20 17.77
C PRO A 175 -1.76 -7.26 19.21
N SER A 176 -2.74 -6.43 19.58
CA SER A 176 -3.41 -6.53 20.88
C SER A 176 -4.35 -7.73 20.99
N SER A 177 -4.78 -8.28 19.85
CA SER A 177 -5.69 -9.43 19.77
C SER A 177 -4.98 -10.71 19.33
N ILE A 178 -4.04 -10.61 18.39
CA ILE A 178 -3.26 -11.74 17.85
C ILE A 178 -1.78 -11.35 17.92
N PRO A 179 -0.98 -11.93 18.82
CA PRO A 179 0.46 -11.64 18.90
C PRO A 179 1.17 -11.85 17.56
N LEU A 180 2.18 -11.03 17.28
CA LEU A 180 3.03 -11.24 16.12
C LEU A 180 3.80 -12.55 16.26
N GLY A 181 3.97 -13.27 15.15
CA GLY A 181 4.56 -14.60 15.06
C GLY A 181 3.54 -15.74 15.17
N THR A 182 2.30 -15.48 15.62
CA THR A 182 1.30 -16.54 15.78
C THR A 182 0.92 -17.17 14.43
N PRO A 183 1.02 -18.51 14.28
CA PRO A 183 0.42 -19.22 13.17
C PRO A 183 -1.11 -19.21 13.30
N VAL A 184 -1.78 -18.89 12.20
CA VAL A 184 -3.24 -18.77 12.12
C VAL A 184 -3.75 -19.64 10.99
N PHE A 185 -4.65 -20.58 11.30
CA PHE A 185 -5.43 -21.22 10.25
C PHE A 185 -6.58 -20.29 9.87
N LEU A 186 -6.59 -19.83 8.62
CA LEU A 186 -7.57 -18.93 8.05
C LEU A 186 -8.52 -19.69 7.13
N GLN A 187 -9.82 -19.59 7.40
CA GLN A 187 -10.89 -20.05 6.52
C GLN A 187 -11.67 -18.84 6.00
N THR A 188 -11.69 -18.64 4.69
CA THR A 188 -12.42 -17.55 4.01
C THR A 188 -12.71 -17.97 2.56
N THR A 189 -12.96 -17.03 1.66
CA THR A 189 -13.13 -17.26 0.22
C THR A 189 -12.15 -16.42 -0.58
N ARG A 190 -11.81 -16.86 -1.81
CA ARG A 190 -11.07 -16.01 -2.75
C ARG A 190 -11.97 -14.85 -3.20
N PRO A 191 -11.42 -13.63 -3.33
CA PRO A 191 -12.14 -12.55 -4.00
C PRO A 191 -12.47 -12.97 -5.44
N LEU A 192 -13.49 -12.35 -6.04
CA LEU A 192 -13.98 -12.62 -7.40
C LEU A 192 -14.71 -13.94 -7.62
N THR A 193 -14.09 -15.07 -7.29
CA THR A 193 -14.64 -16.40 -7.58
C THR A 193 -15.49 -16.96 -6.45
N ASN A 194 -15.35 -16.40 -5.25
CA ASN A 194 -15.97 -16.88 -4.02
C ASN A 194 -15.67 -18.35 -3.70
N THR A 195 -14.61 -18.91 -4.28
CA THR A 195 -14.17 -20.28 -4.01
C THR A 195 -13.58 -20.37 -2.60
N PRO A 196 -13.79 -21.48 -1.86
CA PRO A 196 -13.24 -21.64 -0.52
C PRO A 196 -11.71 -21.49 -0.48
N MET A 197 -11.22 -20.66 0.43
CA MET A 197 -9.80 -20.45 0.70
C MET A 197 -9.49 -20.83 2.16
N ASN A 198 -8.84 -21.98 2.32
CA ASN A 198 -8.33 -22.44 3.62
C ASN A 198 -6.80 -22.42 3.57
N ARG A 199 -6.18 -21.67 4.48
CA ARG A 199 -4.73 -21.40 4.49
C ARG A 199 -4.19 -21.35 5.90
N LEU A 200 -3.09 -22.06 6.15
CA LEU A 200 -2.22 -21.74 7.29
C LEU A 200 -1.37 -20.53 6.90
N VAL A 201 -1.44 -19.47 7.70
CA VAL A 201 -0.73 -18.20 7.53
C VAL A 201 -0.08 -17.78 8.85
N PHE A 202 0.73 -16.73 8.84
CA PHE A 202 1.40 -16.19 10.02
C PHE A 202 1.09 -14.70 10.22
N ALA A 203 0.83 -14.31 11.47
CA ALA A 203 0.73 -12.91 11.89
C ALA A 203 2.11 -12.24 11.88
N GLN A 204 2.53 -11.68 10.74
CA GLN A 204 3.87 -11.11 10.58
C GLN A 204 3.87 -9.59 10.38
N ASP A 205 2.68 -9.00 10.33
CA ASP A 205 2.53 -7.58 10.04
C ASP A 205 1.39 -6.93 10.84
N THR A 206 1.32 -5.60 10.76
CA THR A 206 0.25 -4.81 11.37
C THR A 206 -0.23 -3.72 10.41
N GLY A 207 -1.46 -3.25 10.58
CA GLY A 207 -1.97 -2.13 9.80
C GLY A 207 -2.85 -1.22 10.65
N SER A 208 -2.73 0.10 10.47
CA SER A 208 -3.52 1.07 11.25
C SER A 208 -5.04 0.88 11.12
N ALA A 209 -5.50 0.34 9.98
CA ALA A 209 -6.90 0.02 9.69
C ALA A 209 -7.31 -1.40 10.13
N ILE A 210 -6.39 -2.19 10.67
CA ILE A 210 -6.60 -3.58 11.09
C ILE A 210 -6.76 -3.58 12.61
N ARG A 211 -8.02 -3.55 13.06
CA ARG A 211 -8.39 -3.45 14.47
C ARG A 211 -9.41 -4.52 14.86
N GLY A 212 -9.28 -5.05 16.07
CA GLY A 212 -10.19 -6.02 16.67
C GLY A 212 -9.77 -7.48 16.50
N GLY A 213 -10.56 -8.39 17.08
CA GLY A 213 -10.23 -9.82 17.23
C GLY A 213 -10.16 -10.61 15.93
N VAL A 214 -11.31 -10.91 15.31
CA VAL A 214 -11.36 -11.71 14.07
C VAL A 214 -11.22 -10.79 12.85
N ARG A 215 -10.04 -10.16 12.72
CA ARG A 215 -9.72 -9.21 11.64
C ARG A 215 -8.29 -9.43 11.16
N ALA A 216 -8.13 -9.67 9.86
CA ALA A 216 -6.82 -9.73 9.21
C ALA A 216 -6.84 -9.09 7.82
N ASP A 217 -5.70 -8.55 7.43
CA ASP A 217 -5.37 -8.20 6.04
C ASP A 217 -4.48 -9.28 5.44
N TYR A 218 -4.86 -9.83 4.29
CA TYR A 218 -4.17 -10.94 3.65
C TYR A 218 -3.16 -10.45 2.63
N PHE A 219 -1.89 -10.83 2.79
CA PHE A 219 -0.83 -10.42 1.88
C PHE A 219 -0.85 -11.26 0.60
N TRP A 220 -1.27 -10.66 -0.51
CA TRP A 220 -1.39 -11.34 -1.81
C TRP A 220 -0.07 -11.50 -2.55
N GLY A 221 0.93 -10.69 -2.23
CA GLY A 221 2.24 -10.72 -2.89
C GLY A 221 2.54 -9.45 -3.66
N LEU A 222 3.17 -9.61 -4.83
CA LEU A 222 3.80 -8.55 -5.61
C LEU A 222 3.01 -8.26 -6.89
N GLY A 223 2.96 -6.98 -7.27
CA GLY A 223 2.49 -6.56 -8.60
C GLY A 223 0.98 -6.55 -8.79
N ASP A 224 0.57 -6.34 -10.05
CA ASP A 224 -0.80 -5.96 -10.40
C ASP A 224 -1.84 -7.05 -10.11
N ASP A 225 -1.54 -8.33 -10.38
CA ASP A 225 -2.47 -9.42 -10.09
C ASP A 225 -2.73 -9.54 -8.58
N ALA A 226 -1.68 -9.45 -7.76
CA ALA A 226 -1.82 -9.39 -6.31
C ALA A 226 -2.65 -8.17 -5.88
N GLY A 227 -2.46 -7.02 -6.53
CA GLY A 227 -3.25 -5.81 -6.31
C GLY A 227 -4.74 -5.98 -6.65
N ASP A 228 -5.06 -6.68 -7.72
CA ASP A 228 -6.44 -6.95 -8.15
C ASP A 228 -7.17 -7.87 -7.17
N GLN A 229 -6.49 -8.92 -6.70
CA GLN A 229 -7.04 -9.78 -5.64
C GLN A 229 -7.20 -8.99 -4.34
N ALA A 230 -6.18 -8.25 -3.93
CA ALA A 230 -6.17 -7.46 -2.70
C ALA A 230 -7.31 -6.43 -2.66
N GLY A 231 -7.45 -5.61 -3.70
CA GLY A 231 -8.43 -4.54 -3.78
C GLY A 231 -9.89 -5.01 -3.75
N ARG A 232 -10.14 -6.27 -4.13
CA ARG A 232 -11.49 -6.87 -4.14
C ARG A 232 -11.77 -7.77 -2.95
N MET A 233 -10.78 -8.00 -2.09
CA MET A 233 -10.95 -8.84 -0.92
C MET A 233 -11.73 -8.08 0.17
N LYS A 234 -12.98 -8.51 0.38
CA LYS A 234 -13.83 -8.09 1.49
C LYS A 234 -14.69 -9.26 1.92
N GLN A 235 -14.05 -10.28 2.48
CA GLN A 235 -14.66 -11.58 2.72
C GLN A 235 -14.92 -11.82 4.21
N THR A 236 -15.97 -12.56 4.53
CA THR A 236 -16.14 -13.15 5.87
C THR A 236 -15.09 -14.24 6.08
N GLY A 237 -14.62 -14.44 7.31
CA GLY A 237 -13.66 -15.50 7.60
C GLY A 237 -13.64 -15.92 9.06
N ARG A 238 -13.07 -17.09 9.30
CA ARG A 238 -12.80 -17.67 10.63
C ARG A 238 -11.31 -17.88 10.81
N MET A 239 -10.86 -17.79 12.06
CA MET A 239 -9.46 -17.94 12.44
C MET A 239 -9.34 -18.92 13.59
N TRP A 240 -8.32 -19.76 13.54
CA TRP A 240 -7.86 -20.58 14.66
C TRP A 240 -6.40 -20.24 14.91
N LEU A 241 -6.08 -19.81 16.12
CA LEU A 241 -4.72 -19.51 16.54
C LEU A 241 -4.06 -20.79 17.01
N LEU A 242 -2.86 -21.08 16.50
CA LEU A 242 -2.06 -22.21 16.93
C LEU A 242 -1.05 -21.71 17.95
N PHE A 243 -1.04 -22.33 19.13
CA PHE A 243 -0.03 -22.10 20.16
C PHE A 243 0.89 -23.32 20.25
N PRO A 244 2.19 -23.12 20.52
CA PRO A 244 3.08 -24.24 20.79
C PRO A 244 2.60 -25.00 22.02
N ASN A 245 2.81 -26.31 22.05
CA ASN A 245 2.45 -27.15 23.19
C ASN A 245 3.28 -26.84 24.46
N SER A 246 4.41 -26.15 24.29
CA SER A 246 5.41 -25.87 25.34
C SER A 246 6.13 -24.55 25.07
#